data_AF-A0A7W8GGD7-F1
#
_entry.id   AF-A0A7W8GGD7-F1
#
_cell.length_a   1.000
_cell.length_b   1.000
_cell.length_c   1.000
_cell.angle_alpha   90.00
_cell.angle_beta   90.00
_cell.angle_gamma   90.00
#
_symmetry.space_group_name_H-M   'P 1'
#
loop_
_entity.id
_entity.type
_entity.pdbx_description
1 polymer ?
#
loop_
_entity_poly.entity_id
_entity_poly.type
_entity_poly.pdbx_seq_one_letter_code
_entity_poly.pdbx_strand_id
1 'polypeptide(L)' 'MVARPLVYWIDAQLPPALAPWLTATFGVEVYSVAYLGYREAEDEVIFQAARA' A
#
# COMPACT_ATOMS: atom_id res chain seq x y z
N MET A 1 16.27 -18.63 -7.37
CA MET A 1 15.86 -17.46 -6.57
C MET A 1 14.49 -17.04 -7.06
N VAL A 2 13.45 -17.07 -6.23
CA VAL A 2 12.13 -16.54 -6.61
C VAL A 2 12.16 -15.04 -6.30
N ALA A 3 11.85 -14.20 -7.29
CA ALA A 3 11.74 -12.76 -7.07
C ALA A 3 10.59 -12.49 -6.09
N ARG A 4 10.81 -11.62 -5.09
CA ARG A 4 9.72 -11.14 -4.25
C ARG A 4 8.77 -10.30 -5.12
N PRO A 5 7.45 -10.51 -5.04
CA PRO A 5 6.50 -9.65 -5.74
C PRO A 5 6.62 -8.22 -5.22
N LEU A 6 6.53 -7.26 -6.14
CA LEU A 6 6.51 -5.83 -5.82
C LEU A 6 5.10 -5.45 -5.36
N VAL A 7 4.99 -4.94 -4.13
CA VAL A 7 3.73 -4.51 -3.53
C VAL A 7 3.76 -2.99 -3.35
N TYR A 8 2.68 -2.31 -3.74
CA TYR A 8 2.54 -0.86 -3.60
C TYR A 8 1.62 -0.51 -2.44
N TRP A 9 2.02 0.45 -1.63
CA TRP A 9 1.18 1.00 -0.55
C TRP A 9 0.79 2.43 -0.90
N ILE A 10 -0.50 2.74 -0.77
CA ILE A 10 -1.10 4.04 -1.08
C ILE A 10 -1.27 4.84 0.19
N ASP A 11 -0.69 6.04 0.18
CA ASP A 11 -0.69 7.00 1.28
C ASP A 11 -2.09 7.26 1.89
N ALA A 12 -2.14 7.55 3.19
CA ALA A 12 -3.38 7.75 3.94
C ALA A 12 -4.19 8.97 3.43
N GLN A 13 -3.51 9.94 2.83
CA GLN A 13 -4.11 11.15 2.28
C GLN A 13 -4.79 10.91 0.92
N LEU A 14 -4.52 9.77 0.27
CA LEU A 14 -5.15 9.40 -0.99
C LEU A 14 -6.42 8.57 -0.74
N PRO A 15 -7.41 8.63 -1.67
CA PRO A 15 -8.62 7.83 -1.54
C PRO A 15 -8.30 6.32 -1.47
N PRO A 16 -8.80 5.58 -0.46
CA PRO A 16 -8.55 4.14 -0.35
C PRO A 16 -8.98 3.32 -1.57
N ALA A 17 -9.98 3.81 -2.31
CA ALA A 17 -10.47 3.20 -3.55
C ALA A 17 -9.44 3.22 -4.70
N LEU A 18 -8.35 3.99 -4.58
CA LEU A 18 -7.29 4.00 -5.57
C LEU A 18 -6.55 2.64 -5.63
N ALA A 19 -6.41 1.94 -4.51
CA ALA A 19 -5.76 0.63 -4.46
C ALA A 19 -6.48 -0.42 -5.35
N PRO A 20 -7.79 -0.72 -5.17
CA PRO A 20 -8.48 -1.68 -6.04
C PRO A 20 -8.54 -1.23 -7.50
N TRP A 21 -8.59 0.08 -7.77
CA TRP A 21 -8.52 0.60 -9.15
C TRP A 21 -7.17 0.32 -9.80
N LEU A 22 -6.05 0.54 -9.09
CA LEU A 22 -4.70 0.24 -9.58
C LEU A 22 -4.53 -1.26 -9.82
N THR A 23 -4.99 -2.09 -8.89
CA THR A 23 -4.97 -3.55 -9.03
C THR A 23 -5.74 -4.00 -10.28
N ALA A 24 -6.96 -3.49 -10.48
CA ALA A 24 -7.79 -3.86 -11.63
C ALA A 24 -7.23 -3.36 -12.97
N THR A 25 -6.61 -2.18 -12.97
CA THR A 25 -6.12 -1.51 -14.19
C THR A 25 -4.75 -2.03 -14.63
N PHE A 26 -3.87 -2.33 -13.68
CA PHE A 26 -2.46 -2.64 -13.95
C PHE A 26 -2.03 -4.03 -13.51
N GLY A 27 -2.88 -4.79 -12.81
CA GLY A 27 -2.57 -6.14 -12.36
C GLY A 27 -1.48 -6.22 -11.29
N VAL A 28 -1.22 -5.12 -10.58
CA VAL A 28 -0.24 -5.04 -9.49
C VAL A 28 -0.90 -5.25 -8.13
N GLU A 29 -0.14 -5.73 -7.15
CA GLU A 29 -0.61 -5.86 -5.77
C GLU A 29 -0.51 -4.51 -5.06
N VAL A 30 -1.66 -3.97 -4.62
CA VAL A 30 -1.74 -2.63 -4.03
C VAL A 30 -2.67 -2.62 -2.83
N TYR A 31 -2.26 -1.92 -1.77
CA TYR A 31 -3.06 -1.69 -0.57
C TYR A 31 -3.08 -0.20 -0.22
N SER A 32 -4.18 0.30 0.36
CA SER A 32 -4.14 1.60 1.03
C SER A 32 -3.67 1.44 2.46
N VAL A 33 -2.84 2.35 2.95
CA VAL A 33 -2.36 2.29 4.34
C VAL A 33 -3.51 2.44 5.34
N ALA A 34 -4.61 3.13 4.95
CA ALA A 34 -5.84 3.17 5.71
C ALA A 34 -6.50 1.77 5.86
N TYR A 35 -6.54 0.97 4.80
CA TYR A 35 -7.01 -0.42 4.86
C TYR A 35 -6.12 -1.29 5.76
N LEU A 36 -4.82 -1.01 5.78
CA LEU A 36 -3.84 -1.67 6.64
C LEU A 36 -3.86 -1.18 8.11
N GLY A 37 -4.74 -0.25 8.46
CA GLY A 37 -4.89 0.28 9.83
C GLY A 37 -3.96 1.44 10.17
N TYR A 38 -3.19 1.95 9.22
CA TYR A 38 -2.22 3.04 9.42
C TYR A 38 -2.76 4.43 9.03
N ARG A 39 -4.08 4.62 9.04
CA ARG A 39 -4.71 5.88 8.61
C ARG A 39 -4.17 7.10 9.37
N GLU A 40 -3.94 6.95 10.66
CA GLU A 40 -3.48 8.02 11.56
C GLU A 40 -2.00 7.84 11.95
N ALA A 41 -1.27 6.96 11.24
CA ALA A 41 0.14 6.71 11.52
C ALA A 41 1.02 7.76 10.82
N GLU A 42 2.15 8.09 11.44
CA GLU A 42 3.17 8.93 10.82
C GLU A 42 3.90 8.17 9.70
N ASP A 43 4.43 8.91 8.73
CA ASP A 43 5.15 8.36 7.58
C ASP A 43 6.25 7.37 7.98
N GLU A 44 7.03 7.69 9.02
CA GLU A 44 8.10 6.80 9.50
C GLU A 44 7.56 5.42 9.89
N VAL A 45 6.41 5.36 10.57
CA VAL A 45 5.77 4.10 10.98
C VAL A 45 5.33 3.31 9.74
N ILE A 46 4.73 3.99 8.76
CA ILE A 46 4.30 3.38 7.49
C ILE A 46 5.51 2.82 6.73
N PHE A 47 6.59 3.60 6.62
CA PHE A 47 7.81 3.20 5.93
C PHE A 47 8.48 1.99 6.58
N GLN A 48 8.55 1.92 7.91
CA GLN A 48 9.12 0.74 8.58
C GLN A 48 8.22 -0.48 8.43
N ALA A 49 6.89 -0.32 8.54
CA ALA A 49 5.94 -1.41 8.35
C ALA A 49 6.02 -2.03 6.94
N ALA A 50 6.19 -1.21 5.90
CA ALA A 50 6.31 -1.69 4.52
C ALA A 50 7.62 -2.46 4.22
N ARG A 51 8.63 -2.35 5.09
CA ARG A 51 9.95 -3.01 4.92
C ARG A 51 10.07 -4.36 5.61
N ALA A 52 9.21 -4.65 6.58
CA ALA A 52 9.22 -5.90 7.36
C ALA A 52 8.80 -7.09 6.50
#